data_AF-T1B7U3-F1
#
_entry.id   AF-T1B7U3-F1
#
_cell.length_a   1.000
_cell.length_b   1.000
_cell.length_c   1.000
_cell.angle_alpha   90.00
_cell.angle_beta   90.00
_cell.angle_gamma   90.00
#
_symmetry.space_group_name_H-M   'P 1'
#
loop_
_entity.id
_entity.type
_entity.pdbx_description
1 polymer ?
#
loop_
_entity_poly.entity_id
_entity_poly.type
_entity_poly.pdbx_seq_one_letter_code
_entity_poly.pdbx_strand_id
1 'polypeptide(L)'
;TAAIDPKKLKPDAARIYELVVRRFLATVGPDAIGLKRTGKIDVRGEKFDAHGQTITDPGWYRIYPYYQPEETVVPVLVVGEKVGLDEIKLQQEETKPPRRYTQGTLIQEMERLGLGTKSTRHDVLQKLFDRHYINQRGLEPTTTGIAVTEALKAYAPLVTRPEMTHQLEEDMQLVAESKKPKAEVLSESREMLREAYMLLAANTEGVRGTLTGALDRQHFVGPCIKCGGALRIQRSPRGTRWVQCSNNPGNCTASYALPSAGFIEPAPDFLCGVCKVPRVKIVFRGQRPDLYCINPECTEHDKAFRIGVCPTCSKPLEIRYSFLGKRFVGCTGYPDCRTTYPLPQRGKLEKDQPPCPVCHAPVVTAIEAGRPPWTLCVNPNCPSRAEAEKAKKEKAEARAEAKAVAAKAKKSAARAKGKSAAKKGSKRTGSAPASGRAAVPRRRKAAASTESAARPRR
;
A
#
# COMPACT_ATOMS: atom_id res chain seq x y z
N THR A 1 -16.52 17.36 21.03
CA THR A 1 -15.95 16.97 19.72
C THR A 1 -17.09 16.60 18.79
N ALA A 2 -17.24 17.28 17.65
CA ALA A 2 -18.33 17.01 16.71
C ALA A 2 -18.17 15.60 16.09
N ALA A 3 -19.27 14.87 15.94
CA ALA A 3 -19.26 13.57 15.27
C ALA A 3 -18.80 13.73 13.82
N ILE A 4 -17.76 12.99 13.43
CA ILE A 4 -17.29 12.93 12.04
C ILE A 4 -18.39 12.28 11.18
N ASP A 5 -18.73 12.91 10.05
CA ASP A 5 -19.58 12.29 9.02
C ASP A 5 -18.71 11.35 8.17
N PRO A 6 -18.87 10.01 8.28
CA PRO A 6 -18.04 9.04 7.55
C PRO A 6 -18.15 9.19 6.03
N LYS A 7 -19.24 9.77 5.52
CA LYS A 7 -19.47 9.97 4.08
C LYS A 7 -18.60 11.08 3.49
N LYS A 8 -18.01 11.93 4.32
CA LYS A 8 -17.11 13.02 3.91
C LYS A 8 -15.63 12.66 3.97
N LEU A 9 -15.30 11.46 4.43
CA LEU A 9 -13.92 10.99 4.51
C LEU A 9 -13.36 10.67 3.13
N LYS A 10 -12.08 10.97 2.92
CA LYS A 10 -11.34 10.48 1.75
C LYS A 10 -11.31 8.94 1.75
N PRO A 11 -11.21 8.27 0.59
CA PRO A 11 -11.30 6.81 0.50
C PRO A 11 -10.39 6.04 1.46
N ASP A 12 -9.13 6.48 1.63
CA ASP A 12 -8.18 5.82 2.54
C ASP A 12 -8.57 6.00 4.00
N ALA A 13 -8.95 7.22 4.38
CA ALA A 13 -9.41 7.54 5.74
C ALA A 13 -10.71 6.81 6.10
N ALA A 14 -11.64 6.67 5.13
CA ALA A 14 -12.87 5.93 5.31
C ALA A 14 -12.61 4.44 5.58
N ARG A 15 -11.65 3.83 4.86
CA ARG A 15 -11.24 2.43 5.09
C ARG A 15 -10.64 2.20 6.47
N ILE A 16 -9.76 3.10 6.93
CA ILE A 16 -9.18 3.02 8.28
C ILE A 16 -10.26 3.23 9.35
N TYR A 17 -11.14 4.20 9.15
CA TYR A 17 -12.27 4.44 10.06
C TYR A 17 -13.16 3.20 10.19
N GLU A 18 -13.56 2.58 9.08
CA GLU A 18 -14.36 1.35 9.10
C GLU A 18 -13.64 0.21 9.85
N LEU A 19 -12.34 0.02 9.59
CA LEU A 19 -11.53 -1.00 10.26
C LEU A 19 -11.51 -0.80 11.79
N VAL A 20 -11.26 0.43 12.25
CA VAL A 20 -11.22 0.76 13.68
C VAL A 20 -12.59 0.59 14.32
N VAL A 21 -13.65 1.10 13.69
CA VAL A 21 -15.03 1.00 14.22
C VAL A 21 -15.48 -0.45 14.30
N ARG A 22 -15.28 -1.24 13.24
CA ARG A 22 -15.62 -2.67 13.26
C ARG A 22 -14.83 -3.42 14.31
N ARG A 23 -13.53 -3.12 14.46
CA ARG A 23 -12.69 -3.77 15.49
C ARG A 23 -13.20 -3.44 16.89
N PHE A 24 -13.50 -2.17 17.17
CA PHE A 24 -14.06 -1.75 18.45
C PHE A 24 -15.45 -2.35 18.73
N LEU A 25 -16.34 -2.36 17.74
CA LEU A 25 -17.66 -2.98 17.90
C LEU A 25 -17.56 -4.50 18.10
N ALA A 26 -16.56 -5.15 17.50
CA ALA A 26 -16.30 -6.56 17.73
C ALA A 26 -15.82 -6.86 19.16
N THR A 27 -15.06 -5.96 19.81
CA THR A 27 -14.63 -6.16 21.21
C THR A 27 -15.75 -6.06 22.23
N VAL A 28 -16.88 -5.47 21.86
CA VAL A 28 -18.11 -5.41 22.68
C VAL A 28 -19.23 -6.30 22.13
N GLY A 29 -18.93 -7.09 21.08
CA GLY A 29 -19.85 -8.05 20.50
C GLY A 29 -19.82 -9.38 21.25
N PRO A 30 -20.83 -10.25 21.03
CA PRO A 30 -20.82 -11.59 21.61
C PRO A 30 -19.71 -12.45 21.00
N ASP A 31 -19.17 -13.36 21.80
CA ASP A 31 -18.20 -14.35 21.35
C ASP A 31 -18.77 -15.23 20.23
N ALA A 32 -17.89 -15.70 19.36
CA ALA A 32 -18.25 -16.71 18.36
C ALA A 32 -18.27 -18.09 19.02
N ILE A 33 -19.30 -18.87 18.72
CA ILE A 33 -19.48 -20.23 19.21
C ILE A 33 -19.24 -21.20 18.06
N GLY A 34 -18.37 -22.18 18.29
CA GLY A 34 -18.06 -23.21 17.30
C GLY A 34 -18.00 -24.59 17.94
N LEU A 35 -18.18 -25.61 17.11
CA LEU A 35 -18.05 -27.01 17.46
C LEU A 35 -16.69 -27.53 16.98
N LYS A 36 -15.88 -28.01 17.91
CA LYS A 36 -14.63 -28.73 17.61
C LYS A 36 -14.88 -30.23 17.76
N ARG A 37 -14.60 -31.00 16.72
CA ARG A 37 -14.68 -32.47 16.72
C ARG A 37 -13.29 -33.04 16.48
N THR A 38 -12.92 -34.04 17.26
CA THR A 38 -11.66 -34.77 17.08
C THR A 38 -11.97 -36.26 17.11
N GLY A 39 -11.66 -36.96 16.02
CA GLY A 39 -11.80 -38.41 15.91
C GLY A 39 -10.44 -39.07 15.86
N LYS A 40 -10.29 -40.20 16.54
CA LYS A 40 -9.13 -41.09 16.40
C LYS A 40 -9.57 -42.32 15.62
N ILE A 41 -8.96 -42.56 14.48
CA ILE A 41 -9.34 -43.63 13.56
C ILE A 41 -8.20 -44.63 13.53
N ASP A 42 -8.50 -45.89 13.83
CA ASP A 42 -7.56 -47.00 13.68
C ASP A 42 -7.76 -47.64 12.31
N VAL A 43 -6.71 -47.62 11.50
CA VAL A 43 -6.67 -48.27 10.19
C VAL A 43 -5.64 -49.41 10.25
N ARG A 44 -6.10 -50.63 10.51
CA ARG A 44 -5.28 -51.85 10.55
C ARG A 44 -4.10 -51.77 11.54
N GLY A 45 -4.30 -51.11 12.68
CA GLY A 45 -3.30 -50.92 13.74
C GLY A 45 -2.61 -49.54 13.73
N GLU A 46 -2.74 -48.77 12.65
CA GLU A 46 -2.18 -47.42 12.53
C GLU A 46 -3.20 -46.36 12.94
N LYS A 47 -2.78 -45.39 13.76
CA LYS A 47 -3.66 -44.37 14.34
C LYS A 47 -3.61 -43.06 13.55
N PHE A 48 -4.77 -42.60 13.10
CA PHE A 48 -4.94 -41.32 12.41
C PHE A 48 -5.84 -40.39 13.22
N ASP A 49 -5.50 -39.10 13.24
CA ASP A 49 -6.30 -38.06 13.85
C ASP A 49 -7.11 -37.29 12.80
N ALA A 50 -8.41 -37.17 13.02
CA ALA A 50 -9.32 -36.33 12.24
C ALA A 50 -9.73 -35.12 13.07
N HIS A 51 -9.50 -33.91 12.57
CA HIS A 51 -9.86 -32.66 13.24
C HIS A 51 -10.89 -31.88 12.43
N GLY A 52 -11.99 -31.52 13.07
CA GLY A 52 -13.04 -30.69 12.51
C GLY A 52 -13.34 -29.50 13.40
N GLN A 53 -13.61 -28.37 12.77
CA GLN A 53 -14.05 -27.15 13.42
C GLN A 53 -15.11 -26.48 12.54
N THR A 54 -16.28 -26.20 13.12
CA THR A 54 -17.39 -25.55 12.43
C THR A 54 -17.93 -24.42 13.31
N ILE A 55 -18.28 -23.28 12.73
CA ILE A 55 -18.85 -22.15 13.47
C ILE A 55 -20.38 -22.32 13.52
N THR A 56 -20.94 -22.46 14.72
CA THR A 56 -22.39 -22.59 14.91
C THR A 56 -23.06 -21.23 15.10
N ASP A 57 -22.40 -20.32 15.82
CA ASP A 57 -22.79 -18.91 15.88
C ASP A 57 -21.58 -18.02 15.61
N PRO A 58 -21.56 -17.27 14.51
CA PRO A 58 -20.43 -16.42 14.16
C PRO A 58 -20.16 -15.27 15.14
N GLY A 59 -21.10 -14.88 16.02
CA GLY A 59 -20.85 -13.82 17.01
C GLY A 59 -20.21 -12.56 16.39
N TRP A 60 -19.08 -12.12 16.95
CA TRP A 60 -18.32 -10.96 16.47
C TRP A 60 -17.80 -11.08 15.02
N TYR A 61 -17.70 -12.27 14.43
CA TYR A 61 -17.31 -12.43 13.01
C TYR A 61 -18.29 -11.73 12.05
N ARG A 62 -19.56 -11.56 12.44
CA ARG A 62 -20.53 -10.77 11.66
C ARG A 62 -20.16 -9.29 11.58
N ILE A 63 -19.46 -8.78 12.61
CA ILE A 63 -19.09 -7.37 12.75
C ILE A 63 -17.72 -7.10 12.09
N TYR A 64 -16.76 -8.01 12.28
CA TYR A 64 -15.38 -7.91 11.76
C TYR A 64 -15.09 -9.03 10.75
N PRO A 65 -15.50 -8.89 9.47
CA PRO A 65 -15.42 -9.95 8.46
C PRO A 65 -14.03 -10.11 7.84
N TYR A 66 -13.01 -9.42 8.34
CA TYR A 66 -11.65 -9.46 7.77
C TYR A 66 -10.84 -10.70 8.18
N TYR A 67 -11.37 -11.49 9.11
CA TYR A 67 -10.80 -12.75 9.55
C TYR A 67 -11.94 -13.74 9.78
N GLN A 68 -11.91 -14.85 9.06
CA GLN A 68 -12.79 -16.00 9.26
C GLN A 68 -11.92 -17.25 9.31
N PRO A 69 -12.05 -18.10 10.34
CA PRO A 69 -11.31 -19.34 10.40
C PRO A 69 -11.77 -20.28 9.27
N GLU A 70 -10.86 -21.11 8.77
CA GLU A 70 -11.22 -22.19 7.86
C GLU A 70 -12.06 -23.23 8.61
N GLU A 71 -13.23 -23.54 8.07
CA GLU A 71 -14.12 -24.55 8.65
C GLU A 71 -13.87 -25.90 8.00
N THR A 72 -13.56 -26.90 8.83
CA THR A 72 -13.41 -28.29 8.39
C THR A 72 -14.51 -29.09 9.06
N VAL A 73 -15.38 -29.70 8.26
CA VAL A 73 -16.49 -30.50 8.78
C VAL A 73 -16.03 -31.94 8.94
N VAL A 74 -16.09 -32.45 10.18
CA VAL A 74 -15.93 -33.87 10.46
C VAL A 74 -17.32 -34.44 10.79
N PRO A 75 -17.74 -35.54 10.13
CA PRO A 75 -19.01 -36.19 10.41
C PRO A 75 -19.08 -36.65 11.87
N VAL A 76 -20.29 -36.93 12.35
CA VAL A 76 -20.45 -37.53 13.68
C VAL A 76 -19.91 -38.95 13.61
N LEU A 77 -18.96 -39.28 14.48
CA LEU A 77 -18.36 -40.61 14.60
C LEU A 77 -18.74 -41.22 15.95
N VAL A 78 -19.11 -42.49 15.97
CA VAL A 78 -19.40 -43.24 17.20
C VAL A 78 -18.21 -44.16 17.53
N VAL A 79 -17.89 -44.29 18.82
CA VAL A 79 -16.81 -45.19 19.26
C VAL A 79 -17.17 -46.64 18.90
N GLY A 80 -16.27 -47.31 18.17
CA GLY A 80 -16.49 -48.67 17.66
C GLY A 80 -17.18 -48.75 16.29
N GLU A 81 -17.56 -47.61 15.72
CA GLU A 81 -18.08 -47.55 14.34
C GLU A 81 -17.00 -47.96 13.34
N LYS A 82 -17.39 -48.78 12.35
CA LYS A 82 -16.51 -49.19 11.26
C LYS A 82 -16.65 -48.19 10.11
N VAL A 83 -15.56 -47.50 9.79
CA VAL A 83 -15.50 -46.58 8.66
C VAL A 83 -14.89 -47.26 7.43
N GLY A 84 -15.43 -46.94 6.24
CA GLY A 84 -14.85 -47.37 4.98
C GLY A 84 -13.55 -46.61 4.70
N LEU A 85 -12.53 -47.33 4.23
CA LEU A 85 -11.29 -46.73 3.75
C LEU A 85 -11.37 -46.61 2.21
N ASP A 86 -11.43 -45.38 1.71
CA ASP A 86 -11.47 -45.12 0.27
C ASP A 86 -10.06 -45.05 -0.33
N GLU A 87 -9.20 -44.19 0.21
CA GLU A 87 -7.85 -43.93 -0.32
C GLU A 87 -6.86 -43.60 0.81
N ILE A 88 -5.62 -44.07 0.68
CA ILE A 88 -4.49 -43.64 1.52
C ILE A 88 -3.53 -42.85 0.62
N LYS A 89 -3.32 -41.58 0.95
CA LYS A 89 -2.35 -40.71 0.25
C LYS A 89 -1.10 -40.54 1.10
N LEU A 90 0.04 -40.95 0.57
CA LEU A 90 1.34 -40.55 1.10
C LEU A 90 1.78 -39.28 0.38
N GLN A 91 1.78 -38.15 1.09
CA GLN A 91 2.20 -36.86 0.55
C GLN A 91 3.62 -36.56 0.99
N GLN A 92 4.50 -36.34 0.01
CA GLN A 92 5.83 -35.79 0.27
C GLN A 92 5.71 -34.27 0.41
N GLU A 93 6.13 -33.74 1.55
CA GLU A 93 6.18 -32.30 1.80
C GLU A 93 7.62 -31.86 2.10
N GLU A 94 7.89 -30.57 1.91
CA GLU A 94 9.16 -29.94 2.27
C GLU A 94 8.96 -28.94 3.41
N THR A 95 9.96 -28.85 4.29
CA THR A 95 9.97 -27.82 5.33
C THR A 95 10.05 -26.44 4.70
N LYS A 96 9.11 -25.57 5.05
CA LYS A 96 9.09 -24.19 4.55
C LYS A 96 10.04 -23.33 5.38
N PRO A 97 10.86 -22.46 4.75
CA PRO A 97 11.69 -21.53 5.50
C PRO A 97 10.83 -20.50 6.25
N PRO A 98 11.39 -19.82 7.27
CA PRO A 98 10.70 -18.74 7.97
C PRO A 98 10.16 -17.69 7.00
N ARG A 99 8.93 -17.23 7.23
CA ARG A 99 8.32 -16.20 6.38
C ARG A 99 9.10 -14.89 6.54
N ARG A 100 9.35 -14.22 5.41
CA ARG A 100 9.91 -12.87 5.42
C ARG A 100 8.98 -11.91 6.16
N TYR A 101 9.57 -10.90 6.79
CA TYR A 101 8.78 -9.85 7.42
C TYR A 101 7.98 -9.04 6.39
N THR A 102 6.75 -8.72 6.77
CA THR A 102 5.94 -7.62 6.23
C THR A 102 6.11 -6.38 7.12
N GLN A 103 5.69 -5.20 6.65
CA GLN A 103 5.74 -3.98 7.47
C GLN A 103 5.04 -4.17 8.83
N GLY A 104 3.88 -4.83 8.84
CA GLY A 104 3.14 -5.10 10.08
C GLY A 104 3.88 -6.06 11.01
N THR A 105 4.38 -7.19 10.49
CA THR A 105 5.08 -8.18 11.32
C THR A 105 6.43 -7.66 11.82
N LEU A 106 7.11 -6.78 11.07
CA LEU A 106 8.34 -6.14 11.55
C LEU A 106 8.03 -5.15 12.67
N ILE A 107 6.96 -4.36 12.56
CA ILE A 107 6.53 -3.46 13.64
C ILE A 107 6.15 -4.26 14.90
N GLN A 108 5.48 -5.40 14.75
CA GLN A 108 5.19 -6.32 15.85
C GLN A 108 6.46 -6.87 16.49
N GLU A 109 7.46 -7.23 15.69
CA GLU A 109 8.74 -7.72 16.20
C GLU A 109 9.54 -6.62 16.91
N MET A 110 9.54 -5.40 16.38
CA MET A 110 10.10 -4.23 17.06
C MET A 110 9.40 -3.97 18.40
N GLU A 111 8.07 -4.11 18.46
CA GLU A 111 7.32 -3.99 19.71
C GLU A 111 7.66 -5.09 20.72
N ARG A 112 7.78 -6.34 20.26
CA ARG A 112 8.17 -7.50 21.07
C ARG A 112 9.55 -7.33 21.70
N LEU A 113 10.48 -6.73 20.96
CA LEU A 113 11.84 -6.42 21.41
C LEU A 113 11.94 -5.06 22.14
N GLY A 114 10.82 -4.33 22.28
CA GLY A 114 10.75 -2.98 22.85
C GLY A 114 11.64 -1.95 22.14
N LEU A 115 11.79 -2.09 20.83
CA LEU A 115 12.52 -1.18 19.96
C LEU A 115 11.59 -0.08 19.45
N GLY A 116 11.84 1.14 19.92
CA GLY A 116 11.04 2.31 19.55
C GLY A 116 9.65 2.33 20.20
N THR A 117 9.06 3.52 20.23
CA THR A 117 7.71 3.76 20.71
C THR A 117 6.68 3.59 19.60
N LYS A 118 5.39 3.58 19.97
CA LYS A 118 4.25 3.54 19.02
C LYS A 118 4.36 4.60 17.91
N SER A 119 4.95 5.76 18.23
CA SER A 119 5.12 6.89 17.31
C SER A 119 6.37 6.78 16.44
N THR A 120 7.44 6.10 16.88
CA THR A 120 8.73 6.10 16.16
C THR A 120 8.92 4.91 15.23
N ARG A 121 8.27 3.76 15.47
CA ARG A 121 8.45 2.54 14.66
C ARG A 121 8.18 2.76 13.17
N HIS A 122 7.12 3.50 12.83
CA HIS A 122 6.77 3.81 11.45
C HIS A 122 7.82 4.70 10.77
N ASP A 123 8.35 5.69 11.49
CA ASP A 123 9.37 6.60 10.99
C ASP A 123 10.74 5.90 10.82
N VAL A 124 11.11 5.02 11.76
CA VAL A 124 12.30 4.16 11.61
C VAL A 124 12.20 3.31 10.35
N LEU A 125 11.06 2.67 10.12
CA LEU A 125 10.83 1.87 8.93
C LEU A 125 10.91 2.70 7.65
N GLN A 126 10.32 3.91 7.65
CA GLN A 126 10.41 4.83 6.52
C GLN A 126 11.85 5.25 6.23
N LYS A 127 12.64 5.54 7.27
CA LYS A 127 14.07 5.88 7.14
C LYS A 127 14.88 4.73 6.53
N LEU A 128 14.56 3.47 6.85
CA LEU A 128 15.23 2.32 6.23
C LEU A 128 14.95 2.25 4.71
N PHE A 129 13.72 2.58 4.28
CA PHE A 129 13.38 2.67 2.86
C PHE A 129 14.04 3.87 2.17
N ASP A 130 14.03 5.04 2.82
CA ASP A 130 14.55 6.30 2.25
C ASP A 130 16.07 6.27 2.08
N ARG A 131 16.76 5.62 3.03
CA ARG A 131 18.21 5.35 2.99
C ARG A 131 18.58 4.16 2.11
N HIS A 132 17.57 3.45 1.58
CA HIS A 132 17.75 2.31 0.71
C HIS A 132 18.58 1.17 1.35
N TYR A 133 18.36 0.94 2.65
CA TYR A 133 18.89 -0.24 3.36
C TYR A 133 18.00 -1.46 3.17
N ILE A 134 16.71 -1.24 2.92
CA ILE A 134 15.75 -2.27 2.54
C ILE A 134 15.12 -1.93 1.19
N ASN A 135 14.70 -2.96 0.46
CA ASN A 135 14.05 -2.82 -0.84
C ASN A 135 12.65 -2.21 -0.70
N GLN A 136 12.21 -1.42 -1.67
CA GLN A 136 10.88 -0.77 -1.63
C GLN A 136 9.71 -1.74 -1.90
N ARG A 137 10.00 -2.92 -2.44
CA ARG A 137 8.96 -3.93 -2.82
C ARG A 137 8.62 -4.89 -1.69
N GLY A 138 9.51 -5.03 -0.71
CA GLY A 138 9.41 -5.98 0.40
C GLY A 138 10.53 -5.72 1.39
N LEU A 139 10.39 -6.20 2.63
CA LEU A 139 11.40 -6.00 3.68
C LEU A 139 12.61 -6.92 3.48
N GLU A 140 13.24 -6.80 2.33
CA GLU A 140 14.47 -7.49 2.00
C GLU A 140 15.63 -6.52 2.15
N PRO A 141 16.69 -6.89 2.88
CA PRO A 141 17.85 -6.04 3.03
C PRO A 141 18.58 -5.92 1.68
N THR A 142 19.05 -4.71 1.39
CA THR A 142 19.90 -4.42 0.24
C THR A 142 21.34 -4.79 0.54
N THR A 143 22.21 -4.83 -0.48
CA THR A 143 23.64 -5.11 -0.31
C THR A 143 24.30 -4.12 0.66
N THR A 144 23.97 -2.83 0.56
CA THR A 144 24.41 -1.79 1.49
C THR A 144 23.81 -1.98 2.88
N GLY A 145 22.52 -2.34 2.98
CA GLY A 145 21.89 -2.63 4.27
C GLY A 145 22.61 -3.77 5.01
N ILE A 146 22.90 -4.87 4.32
CA ILE A 146 23.66 -6.00 4.87
C ILE A 146 25.06 -5.53 5.30
N ALA A 147 25.78 -4.80 4.44
CA ALA A 147 27.13 -4.36 4.75
C ALA A 147 27.21 -3.38 5.92
N VAL A 148 26.24 -2.48 6.06
CA VAL A 148 26.14 -1.60 7.24
C VAL A 148 25.90 -2.43 8.50
N THR A 149 24.98 -3.40 8.46
CA THR A 149 24.71 -4.27 9.61
C THR A 149 25.92 -5.12 9.99
N GLU A 150 26.60 -5.73 9.03
CA GLU A 150 27.78 -6.57 9.29
C GLU A 150 28.96 -5.72 9.80
N ALA A 151 29.19 -4.53 9.24
CA ALA A 151 30.19 -3.60 9.75
C ALA A 151 29.88 -3.17 11.20
N LEU A 152 28.64 -2.84 11.51
CA LEU A 152 28.25 -2.47 12.88
C LEU A 152 28.36 -3.66 13.84
N LYS A 153 28.01 -4.89 13.43
CA LYS A 153 28.20 -6.08 14.28
C LYS A 153 29.67 -6.34 14.59
N ALA A 154 30.54 -6.17 13.61
CA ALA A 154 31.98 -6.42 13.76
C ALA A 154 32.67 -5.35 14.61
N TYR A 155 32.33 -4.08 14.40
CA TYR A 155 33.09 -2.95 14.98
C TYR A 155 32.33 -2.18 16.06
N ALA A 156 31.04 -2.44 16.28
CA ALA A 156 30.22 -1.80 17.32
C ALA A 156 29.08 -2.73 17.79
N PRO A 157 29.37 -3.93 18.33
CA PRO A 157 28.36 -4.93 18.65
C PRO A 157 27.29 -4.40 19.63
N LEU A 158 27.69 -3.54 20.57
CA LEU A 158 26.79 -2.97 21.58
C LEU A 158 25.59 -2.24 20.95
N VAL A 159 25.81 -1.44 19.89
CA VAL A 159 24.72 -0.66 19.24
C VAL A 159 23.82 -1.50 18.33
N THR A 160 24.23 -2.72 17.99
CA THR A 160 23.43 -3.62 17.15
C THR A 160 22.48 -4.52 17.95
N ARG A 161 22.67 -4.56 19.27
CA ARG A 161 21.90 -5.39 20.19
C ARG A 161 20.59 -4.69 20.59
N PRO A 162 19.44 -5.39 20.53
CA PRO A 162 18.16 -4.82 20.94
C PRO A 162 18.19 -4.29 22.38
N GLU A 163 18.93 -4.95 23.26
CA GLU A 163 19.00 -4.66 24.69
C GLU A 163 19.48 -3.23 24.96
N MET A 164 20.50 -2.77 24.21
CA MET A 164 21.02 -1.40 24.34
C MET A 164 19.92 -0.38 24.00
N THR A 165 19.25 -0.57 22.85
CA THR A 165 18.22 0.37 22.40
C THR A 165 17.00 0.35 23.32
N HIS A 166 16.62 -0.84 23.81
CA HIS A 166 15.55 -1.00 24.79
C HIS A 166 15.85 -0.22 26.07
N GLN A 167 17.07 -0.33 26.61
CA GLN A 167 17.48 0.40 27.80
C GLN A 167 17.34 1.92 27.63
N LEU A 168 17.77 2.47 26.50
CA LEU A 168 17.60 3.90 26.22
C LEU A 168 16.12 4.32 26.18
N GLU A 169 15.24 3.50 25.61
CA GLU A 169 13.79 3.77 25.58
C GLU A 169 13.17 3.72 26.99
N GLU A 170 13.60 2.75 27.81
CA GLU A 170 13.18 2.63 29.21
C GLU A 170 13.65 3.83 30.05
N ASP A 171 14.91 4.26 29.90
CA ASP A 171 15.43 5.42 30.62
C ASP A 171 14.69 6.71 30.23
N MET A 172 14.35 6.88 28.95
CA MET A 172 13.51 8.00 28.50
C MET A 172 12.11 7.94 29.12
N GLN A 173 11.54 6.75 29.29
CA GLN A 173 10.25 6.57 29.95
C GLN A 173 10.34 6.91 31.45
N LEU A 174 11.42 6.51 32.14
CA LEU A 174 11.65 6.88 33.54
C LEU A 174 11.77 8.39 33.73
N VAL A 175 12.38 9.10 32.77
CA VAL A 175 12.40 10.58 32.76
C VAL A 175 11.00 11.15 32.59
N ALA A 176 10.20 10.61 31.66
CA ALA A 176 8.82 11.06 31.44
C ALA A 176 7.92 10.82 32.66
N GLU A 177 8.16 9.75 33.42
CA GLU A 177 7.47 9.43 34.67
C GLU A 177 8.07 10.12 35.90
N SER A 178 9.10 10.97 35.72
CA SER A 178 9.84 11.65 36.79
C SER A 178 10.45 10.70 37.83
N LYS A 179 10.78 9.47 37.43
CA LYS A 179 11.44 8.44 38.25
C LYS A 179 12.96 8.49 38.19
N LYS A 180 13.53 9.05 37.12
CA LYS A 180 14.99 9.21 36.93
C LYS A 180 15.30 10.61 36.40
N PRO A 181 16.32 11.32 36.93
CA PRO A 181 16.66 12.65 36.46
C PRO A 181 17.29 12.61 35.06
N LYS A 182 16.89 13.54 34.19
CA LYS A 182 17.39 13.66 32.81
C LYS A 182 18.93 13.72 32.73
N ALA A 183 19.58 14.40 33.67
CA ALA A 183 21.03 14.59 33.65
C ALA A 183 21.78 13.25 33.79
N GLU A 184 21.28 12.36 34.63
CA GLU A 184 21.85 11.03 34.86
C GLU A 184 21.72 10.15 33.62
N VAL A 185 20.50 10.07 33.05
CA VAL A 185 20.23 9.33 31.79
C VAL A 185 21.13 9.82 30.65
N LEU A 186 21.32 11.13 30.52
CA LEU A 186 22.20 11.69 29.49
C LEU A 186 23.67 11.31 29.72
N SER A 187 24.13 11.23 30.96
CA SER A 187 25.50 10.83 31.28
C SER A 187 25.73 9.38 30.89
N GLU A 188 24.87 8.48 31.35
CA GLU A 188 24.95 7.04 31.05
C GLU A 188 24.85 6.75 29.55
N SER A 189 23.90 7.38 28.86
CA SER A 189 23.73 7.23 27.41
C SER A 189 24.97 7.69 26.64
N ARG A 190 25.62 8.77 27.08
CA ARG A 190 26.84 9.29 26.46
C ARG A 190 28.01 8.34 26.66
N GLU A 191 28.13 7.74 27.84
CA GLU A 191 29.18 6.78 28.14
C GLU A 191 29.05 5.52 27.26
N MET A 192 27.83 4.97 27.19
CA MET A 192 27.50 3.81 26.36
C MET A 192 27.77 4.06 24.87
N LEU A 193 27.41 5.24 24.35
CA LEU A 193 27.69 5.62 22.96
C LEU A 193 29.17 5.94 22.71
N ARG A 194 29.90 6.45 23.72
CA ARG A 194 31.33 6.74 23.61
C ARG A 194 32.11 5.46 23.40
N GLU A 195 31.80 4.39 24.12
CA GLU A 195 32.46 3.09 23.95
C GLU A 195 32.30 2.57 22.51
N ALA A 196 31.07 2.57 21.99
CA ALA A 196 30.80 2.16 20.61
C ALA A 196 31.51 3.06 19.59
N TYR A 197 31.53 4.37 19.82
CA TYR A 197 32.22 5.32 18.95
C TYR A 197 33.73 5.07 18.91
N MET A 198 34.37 4.82 20.05
CA MET A 198 35.82 4.59 20.11
C MET A 198 36.22 3.34 19.31
N LEU A 199 35.43 2.27 19.38
CA LEU A 199 35.66 1.06 18.58
C LEU A 199 35.52 1.31 17.07
N LEU A 200 34.52 2.08 16.65
CA LEU A 200 34.33 2.45 15.25
C LEU A 200 35.46 3.35 14.74
N ALA A 201 35.86 4.34 15.53
CA ALA A 201 36.92 5.29 15.19
C ALA A 201 38.26 4.56 14.98
N ALA A 202 38.59 3.62 15.87
CA ALA A 202 39.80 2.80 15.76
C ALA A 202 39.82 1.91 14.50
N ASN A 203 38.66 1.51 13.98
CA ASN A 203 38.51 0.58 12.86
C ASN A 203 37.98 1.22 11.56
N THR A 204 38.22 2.52 11.38
CA THR A 204 37.66 3.30 10.26
C THR A 204 37.96 2.70 8.88
N GLU A 205 39.17 2.19 8.64
CA GLU A 205 39.55 1.60 7.34
C GLU A 205 38.79 0.30 7.05
N GLY A 206 38.62 -0.57 8.05
CA GLY A 206 37.86 -1.82 7.92
C GLY A 206 36.38 -1.56 7.63
N VAL A 207 35.79 -0.57 8.32
CA VAL A 207 34.44 -0.08 8.06
C VAL A 207 34.33 0.45 6.62
N ARG A 208 35.27 1.30 6.20
CA ARG A 208 35.28 1.89 4.85
C ARG A 208 35.35 0.82 3.76
N GLY A 209 36.25 -0.16 3.89
CA GLY A 209 36.40 -1.23 2.90
C GLY A 209 35.11 -2.02 2.71
N THR A 210 34.47 -2.41 3.81
CA THR A 210 33.20 -3.17 3.82
C THR A 210 32.08 -2.38 3.14
N LEU A 211 31.94 -1.09 3.49
CA LEU A 211 30.88 -0.25 2.96
C LEU A 211 31.08 0.13 1.50
N THR A 212 32.31 0.46 1.10
CA THR A 212 32.62 0.90 -0.26
C THR A 212 32.36 -0.22 -1.26
N GLY A 213 32.79 -1.45 -0.95
CA GLY A 213 32.54 -2.61 -1.82
C GLY A 213 31.05 -2.91 -1.98
N ALA A 214 30.26 -2.74 -0.92
CA ALA A 214 28.82 -2.97 -0.97
C ALA A 214 28.06 -1.88 -1.74
N LEU A 215 28.42 -0.60 -1.53
CA LEU A 215 27.88 0.53 -2.29
C LEU A 215 28.21 0.40 -3.78
N ASP A 216 29.45 0.01 -4.09
CA ASP A 216 29.91 -0.19 -5.46
C ASP A 216 29.08 -1.27 -6.16
N ARG A 217 28.82 -2.39 -5.49
CA ARG A 217 27.97 -3.47 -6.01
C ARG A 217 26.50 -3.04 -6.15
N GLN A 218 25.96 -2.33 -5.15
CA GLN A 218 24.57 -1.91 -5.15
C GLN A 218 24.27 -0.87 -6.23
N HIS A 219 25.23 -0.03 -6.60
CA HIS A 219 25.05 0.98 -7.64
C HIS A 219 25.60 0.56 -9.00
N PHE A 220 26.19 -0.64 -9.13
CA PHE A 220 26.79 -1.11 -10.37
C PHE A 220 25.73 -1.36 -11.44
N VAL A 221 25.78 -0.57 -12.51
CA VAL A 221 24.88 -0.65 -13.66
C VAL A 221 25.42 -1.56 -14.75
N GLY A 222 26.74 -1.66 -14.89
CA GLY A 222 27.39 -2.49 -15.91
C GLY A 222 28.69 -1.86 -16.45
N PRO A 223 29.31 -2.47 -17.48
CA PRO A 223 30.53 -1.96 -18.07
C PRO A 223 30.29 -0.72 -18.96
N CYS A 224 31.24 0.21 -18.95
CA CYS A 224 31.24 1.38 -19.81
C CYS A 224 31.73 1.02 -21.21
N ILE A 225 30.95 1.39 -22.24
CA ILE A 225 31.32 1.13 -23.64
C ILE A 225 32.57 1.92 -24.10
N LYS A 226 32.88 3.05 -23.45
CA LYS A 226 34.00 3.92 -23.85
C LYS A 226 35.37 3.45 -23.34
N CYS A 227 35.42 2.82 -22.17
CA CYS A 227 36.69 2.49 -21.51
C CYS A 227 36.68 1.16 -20.72
N GLY A 228 35.58 0.40 -20.74
CA GLY A 228 35.42 -0.82 -19.95
C GLY A 228 35.21 -0.62 -18.45
N GLY A 229 35.42 0.59 -17.91
CA GLY A 229 35.25 0.90 -16.49
C GLY A 229 33.81 0.72 -15.97
N ALA A 230 33.64 0.67 -14.65
CA ALA A 230 32.34 0.42 -14.03
C ALA A 230 31.41 1.65 -14.14
N LEU A 231 30.21 1.48 -14.69
CA LEU A 231 29.14 2.47 -14.63
C LEU A 231 28.35 2.33 -13.33
N ARG A 232 28.16 3.44 -12.62
CA ARG A 232 27.49 3.46 -11.31
C ARG A 232 26.43 4.54 -11.24
N ILE A 233 25.34 4.28 -10.52
CA ILE A 233 24.33 5.30 -10.22
C ILE A 233 24.88 6.27 -9.18
N GLN A 234 24.87 7.55 -9.53
CA GLN A 234 25.18 8.68 -8.67
C GLN A 234 23.90 9.46 -8.34
N ARG A 235 23.87 10.10 -7.16
CA ARG A 235 22.73 10.87 -6.69
C ARG A 235 23.20 12.20 -6.08
N SER A 236 22.56 13.29 -6.47
CA SER A 236 22.79 14.59 -5.84
C SER A 236 21.97 14.71 -4.55
N PRO A 237 22.37 15.58 -3.61
CA PRO A 237 21.57 15.90 -2.43
C PRO A 237 20.16 16.41 -2.78
N ARG A 238 20.02 17.05 -3.96
CA ARG A 238 18.74 17.55 -4.49
C ARG A 238 17.92 16.48 -5.24
N GLY A 239 18.33 15.21 -5.21
CA GLY A 239 17.55 14.10 -5.75
C GLY A 239 17.71 13.84 -7.26
N THR A 240 18.55 14.60 -7.97
CA THR A 240 18.93 14.28 -9.35
C THR A 240 19.80 13.02 -9.35
N ARG A 241 19.57 12.13 -10.32
CA ARG A 241 20.30 10.87 -10.45
C ARG A 241 20.89 10.78 -11.85
N TRP A 242 22.07 10.18 -11.97
CA TRP A 242 22.72 9.91 -13.26
C TRP A 242 23.58 8.67 -13.12
N VAL A 243 23.91 8.03 -14.24
CA VAL A 243 24.91 6.97 -14.30
C VAL A 243 26.24 7.60 -14.71
N GLN A 244 27.31 7.32 -13.98
CA GLN A 244 28.64 7.83 -14.25
C GLN A 244 29.67 6.71 -14.26
N CYS A 245 30.66 6.81 -15.15
CA CYS A 245 31.80 5.91 -15.15
C CYS A 245 32.74 6.20 -13.97
N SER A 246 33.26 5.14 -13.34
CA SER A 246 34.25 5.21 -12.27
C SER A 246 35.52 5.98 -12.64
N ASN A 247 35.86 6.05 -13.93
CA ASN A 247 37.05 6.71 -14.44
C ASN A 247 36.81 8.21 -14.78
N ASN A 248 35.69 8.79 -14.33
CA ASN A 248 35.33 10.20 -14.53
C ASN A 248 35.66 11.03 -13.26
N PRO A 249 36.28 12.22 -13.35
CA PRO A 249 36.70 12.97 -14.53
C PRO A 249 38.20 12.76 -14.83
N GLY A 250 38.59 11.56 -15.25
CA GLY A 250 39.94 11.26 -15.70
C GLY A 250 39.90 10.68 -17.10
N ASN A 251 40.07 9.37 -17.20
CA ASN A 251 40.19 8.64 -18.46
C ASN A 251 38.85 8.38 -19.17
N CYS A 252 37.73 8.90 -18.65
CA CYS A 252 36.42 8.71 -19.26
C CYS A 252 35.45 9.85 -18.92
N THR A 253 34.70 10.32 -19.92
CA THR A 253 33.66 11.36 -19.77
C THR A 253 32.23 10.80 -19.80
N ALA A 254 32.06 9.47 -19.79
CA ALA A 254 30.74 8.85 -19.85
C ALA A 254 29.89 9.23 -18.63
N SER A 255 28.75 9.88 -18.90
CA SER A 255 27.73 10.26 -17.94
C SER A 255 26.37 10.25 -18.63
N TYR A 256 25.37 9.64 -17.99
CA TYR A 256 24.03 9.45 -18.56
C TYR A 256 22.97 9.89 -17.56
N ALA A 257 22.14 10.87 -17.92
CA ALA A 257 21.10 11.37 -17.03
C ALA A 257 20.02 10.32 -16.78
N LEU A 258 19.53 10.22 -15.55
CA LEU A 258 18.40 9.38 -15.19
C LEU A 258 17.19 10.23 -14.75
N PRO A 259 15.96 9.74 -14.93
CA PRO A 259 14.77 10.41 -14.40
C PRO A 259 14.89 10.68 -12.88
N SER A 260 14.47 11.87 -12.45
CA SER A 260 14.37 12.22 -11.02
C SER A 260 13.25 11.45 -10.31
N ALA A 261 12.24 11.01 -11.05
CA ALA A 261 11.12 10.23 -10.53
C ALA A 261 11.30 8.72 -10.74
N GLY A 262 10.52 7.94 -10.00
CA GLY A 262 10.53 6.48 -10.11
C GLY A 262 11.63 5.84 -9.28
N PHE A 263 11.41 4.58 -8.93
CA PHE A 263 12.41 3.75 -8.26
C PHE A 263 13.31 3.13 -9.31
N ILE A 264 14.62 3.35 -9.20
CA ILE A 264 15.61 2.91 -10.18
C ILE A 264 16.48 1.85 -9.53
N GLU A 265 16.51 0.67 -10.12
CA GLU A 265 17.37 -0.45 -9.75
C GLU A 265 18.38 -0.68 -10.90
N PRO A 266 19.67 -0.85 -10.60
CA PRO A 266 20.62 -1.32 -11.61
C PRO A 266 20.22 -2.69 -12.15
N ALA A 267 20.53 -2.94 -13.42
CA ALA A 267 20.22 -4.19 -14.10
C ALA A 267 21.44 -4.65 -14.91
N PRO A 268 22.55 -5.04 -14.24
CA PRO A 268 23.83 -5.30 -14.90
C PRO A 268 23.79 -6.44 -15.92
N ASP A 269 22.89 -7.40 -15.74
CA ASP A 269 22.72 -8.55 -16.64
C ASP A 269 21.96 -8.19 -17.93
N PHE A 270 21.38 -6.98 -18.00
CA PHE A 270 20.51 -6.57 -19.09
C PHE A 270 21.18 -5.50 -19.95
N LEU A 271 21.82 -5.93 -21.04
CA LEU A 271 22.37 -5.03 -22.05
C LEU A 271 21.28 -4.66 -23.07
N CYS A 272 21.38 -3.44 -23.63
CA CYS A 272 20.51 -3.04 -24.72
C CYS A 272 20.81 -3.86 -25.99
N GLY A 273 19.77 -4.41 -26.63
CA GLY A 273 19.93 -5.19 -27.87
C GLY A 273 20.59 -4.41 -29.01
N VAL A 274 20.32 -3.10 -29.09
CA VAL A 274 20.78 -2.20 -30.16
C VAL A 274 22.18 -1.65 -29.88
N CYS A 275 22.37 -0.89 -28.79
CA CYS A 275 23.63 -0.20 -28.53
C CYS A 275 24.57 -0.93 -27.57
N LYS A 276 24.19 -2.11 -27.06
CA LYS A 276 24.96 -2.92 -26.08
C LYS A 276 25.32 -2.23 -24.76
N VAL A 277 24.86 -0.99 -24.55
CA VAL A 277 25.00 -0.28 -23.27
C VAL A 277 24.06 -0.89 -22.23
N PRO A 278 24.45 -0.98 -20.95
CA PRO A 278 23.60 -1.50 -19.88
C PRO A 278 22.25 -0.79 -19.74
N ARG A 279 21.27 -1.51 -19.22
CA ARG A 279 19.94 -0.98 -18.90
C ARG A 279 19.79 -0.75 -17.40
N VAL A 280 18.81 0.09 -17.05
CA VAL A 280 18.34 0.24 -15.67
C VAL A 280 16.87 -0.13 -15.61
N LYS A 281 16.47 -0.72 -14.50
CA LYS A 281 15.07 -1.05 -14.25
C LYS A 281 14.41 0.13 -13.55
N ILE A 282 13.37 0.70 -14.15
CA ILE A 282 12.65 1.83 -13.57
C ILE A 282 11.21 1.42 -13.26
N VAL A 283 10.76 1.73 -12.05
CA VAL A 283 9.38 1.55 -11.60
C VAL A 283 8.76 2.92 -11.35
N PHE A 284 7.86 3.33 -12.23
CA PHE A 284 7.03 4.50 -12.01
C PHE A 284 5.76 4.15 -11.23
N ARG A 285 5.19 5.14 -10.55
CA ARG A 285 4.01 4.94 -9.69
C ARG A 285 2.83 4.39 -10.50
N GLY A 286 2.34 3.21 -10.12
CA GLY A 286 1.21 2.55 -10.79
C GLY A 286 1.56 1.92 -12.14
N GLN A 287 2.85 1.74 -12.44
CA GLN A 287 3.33 1.01 -13.60
C GLN A 287 4.07 -0.26 -13.19
N ARG A 288 4.12 -1.25 -14.09
CA ARG A 288 4.99 -2.40 -13.93
C ARG A 288 6.45 -1.97 -14.14
N PRO A 289 7.42 -2.67 -13.53
CA PRO A 289 8.84 -2.43 -13.80
C PRO A 289 9.15 -2.62 -15.28
N ASP A 290 9.93 -1.72 -15.84
CA ASP A 290 10.38 -1.81 -17.22
C ASP A 290 11.89 -1.51 -17.32
N LEU A 291 12.53 -2.01 -18.37
CA LEU A 291 13.98 -1.89 -18.60
C LEU A 291 14.28 -0.76 -19.58
N TYR A 292 15.02 0.24 -19.13
CA TYR A 292 15.37 1.42 -19.90
C TYR A 292 16.84 1.40 -20.28
N CYS A 293 17.13 1.58 -21.57
CA CYS A 293 18.48 1.87 -22.03
C CYS A 293 18.96 3.19 -21.44
N ILE A 294 20.20 3.28 -20.95
CA ILE A 294 20.75 4.53 -20.39
C ILE A 294 21.35 5.45 -21.46
N ASN A 295 21.64 4.94 -22.67
CA ASN A 295 22.24 5.73 -23.74
C ASN A 295 21.18 6.60 -24.43
N PRO A 296 21.24 7.95 -24.34
CA PRO A 296 20.27 8.83 -24.97
C PRO A 296 20.31 8.80 -26.49
N GLU A 297 21.44 8.40 -27.10
CA GLU A 297 21.59 8.30 -28.56
C GLU A 297 21.00 7.00 -29.13
N CYS A 298 20.46 6.13 -28.27
CA CYS A 298 19.91 4.84 -28.70
C CYS A 298 18.43 4.96 -29.06
N THR A 299 18.03 4.35 -30.19
CA THR A 299 16.62 4.30 -30.63
C THR A 299 15.68 3.70 -29.58
N GLU A 300 16.12 2.69 -28.83
CA GLU A 300 15.37 2.10 -27.72
C GLU A 300 15.16 3.07 -26.54
N HIS A 301 16.12 3.95 -26.27
CA HIS A 301 15.94 5.03 -25.27
C HIS A 301 14.92 6.05 -25.80
N ASP A 302 15.04 6.44 -27.07
CA ASP A 302 14.12 7.37 -27.73
C ASP A 302 12.68 6.86 -27.67
N LYS A 303 12.43 5.59 -27.99
CA LYS A 303 11.09 4.99 -27.89
C LYS A 303 10.47 5.14 -26.50
N ALA A 304 11.29 5.04 -25.45
CA ALA A 304 10.83 5.14 -24.07
C ALA A 304 10.41 6.56 -23.67
N PHE A 305 11.17 7.59 -24.07
CA PHE A 305 10.94 8.96 -23.58
C PHE A 305 10.34 9.92 -24.62
N ARG A 306 10.65 9.75 -25.90
CA ARG A 306 10.17 10.63 -26.98
C ARG A 306 8.68 10.42 -27.22
N ILE A 307 7.91 11.50 -27.31
CA ILE A 307 6.47 11.51 -27.59
C ILE A 307 6.16 12.02 -29.00
N GLY A 308 6.97 12.95 -29.52
CA GLY A 308 6.75 13.51 -30.85
C GLY A 308 7.64 14.73 -31.11
N VAL A 309 7.19 15.63 -31.99
CA VAL A 309 7.90 16.86 -32.36
C VAL A 309 7.25 18.09 -31.74
N CYS A 310 8.05 19.11 -31.44
CA CYS A 310 7.57 20.36 -30.86
C CYS A 310 6.94 21.24 -31.94
N PRO A 311 5.69 21.72 -31.77
CA PRO A 311 5.06 22.60 -32.75
C PRO A 311 5.69 24.00 -32.81
N THR A 312 6.50 24.40 -31.83
CA THR A 312 7.11 25.73 -31.75
C THR A 312 8.49 25.81 -32.40
N CYS A 313 9.29 24.75 -32.30
CA CYS A 313 10.69 24.78 -32.75
C CYS A 313 11.13 23.51 -33.48
N SER A 314 10.20 22.58 -33.76
CA SER A 314 10.44 21.32 -34.46
C SER A 314 11.40 20.34 -33.79
N LYS A 315 12.01 20.69 -32.65
CA LYS A 315 12.85 19.79 -31.85
C LYS A 315 12.00 18.69 -31.17
N PRO A 316 12.58 17.55 -30.79
CA PRO A 316 11.86 16.47 -30.10
C PRO A 316 11.19 16.90 -28.79
N LEU A 317 10.01 16.33 -28.52
CA LEU A 317 9.30 16.41 -27.25
C LEU A 317 9.48 15.10 -26.48
N GLU A 318 9.90 15.20 -25.23
CA GLU A 318 10.19 14.05 -24.34
C GLU A 318 9.41 14.10 -23.03
N ILE A 319 9.18 12.93 -22.44
CA ILE A 319 8.65 12.80 -21.08
C ILE A 319 9.73 13.19 -20.09
N ARG A 320 9.50 14.29 -19.38
CA ARG A 320 10.32 14.77 -18.27
C ARG A 320 9.57 14.67 -16.95
N TYR A 321 10.32 14.72 -15.85
CA TYR A 321 9.78 14.62 -14.50
C TYR A 321 10.19 15.84 -13.69
N SER A 322 9.24 16.46 -13.00
CA SER A 322 9.51 17.58 -12.10
C SER A 322 10.20 17.08 -10.83
N PHE A 323 10.71 18.00 -10.02
CA PHE A 323 11.27 17.68 -8.70
C PHE A 323 10.27 16.92 -7.80
N LEU A 324 8.98 17.22 -7.91
CA LEU A 324 7.90 16.53 -7.18
C LEU A 324 7.52 15.17 -7.81
N GLY A 325 8.26 14.72 -8.81
CA GLY A 325 8.04 13.46 -9.51
C GLY A 325 6.84 13.46 -10.46
N LYS A 326 6.27 14.64 -10.78
CA LYS A 326 5.16 14.74 -11.74
C LYS A 326 5.70 14.66 -13.16
N ARG A 327 5.11 13.80 -13.99
CA ARG A 327 5.52 13.68 -15.40
C ARG A 327 4.84 14.72 -16.28
N PHE A 328 5.58 15.24 -17.24
CA PHE A 328 5.14 16.25 -18.21
C PHE A 328 5.91 16.07 -19.52
N VAL A 329 5.40 16.63 -20.62
CA VAL A 329 6.15 16.72 -21.88
C VAL A 329 6.99 17.99 -21.86
N GLY A 330 8.28 17.88 -22.16
CA GLY A 330 9.17 19.02 -22.33
C GLY A 330 9.94 18.96 -23.65
N CYS A 331 10.19 20.13 -24.25
CA CYS A 331 11.05 20.26 -25.41
C CYS A 331 12.51 19.98 -25.07
N THR A 332 13.21 19.20 -25.90
CA THR A 332 14.66 18.98 -25.77
C THR A 332 15.46 20.25 -26.00
N GLY A 333 14.91 21.22 -26.72
CA GLY A 333 15.50 22.54 -26.97
C GLY A 333 15.48 23.51 -25.79
N TYR A 334 15.14 23.08 -24.58
CA TYR A 334 15.25 23.91 -23.38
C TYR A 334 16.74 24.22 -23.09
N PRO A 335 17.13 25.47 -22.75
CA PRO A 335 16.27 26.59 -22.31
C PRO A 335 15.67 27.46 -23.42
N ASP A 336 16.12 27.33 -24.67
CA ASP A 336 15.71 28.19 -25.79
C ASP A 336 14.23 28.00 -26.17
N CYS A 337 13.71 26.78 -26.06
CA CYS A 337 12.30 26.47 -26.22
C CYS A 337 11.70 25.98 -24.89
N ARG A 338 10.78 26.76 -24.31
CA ARG A 338 10.12 26.47 -23.02
C ARG A 338 8.76 25.76 -23.15
N THR A 339 8.44 25.25 -24.34
CA THR A 339 7.18 24.54 -24.59
C THR A 339 7.10 23.29 -23.71
N THR A 340 6.09 23.25 -22.85
CA THR A 340 5.81 22.13 -21.94
C THR A 340 4.32 21.83 -21.89
N TYR A 341 3.97 20.56 -21.69
CA TYR A 341 2.57 20.11 -21.60
C TYR A 341 2.36 19.16 -20.42
N PRO A 342 1.24 19.27 -19.68
CA PRO A 342 0.92 18.36 -18.59
C PRO A 342 0.54 16.98 -19.13
N LEU A 343 0.93 15.91 -18.41
CA LEU A 343 0.53 14.53 -18.71
C LEU A 343 -0.31 13.93 -17.57
N PRO A 344 -1.14 12.90 -17.84
CA PRO A 344 -1.76 12.09 -16.79
C PRO A 344 -0.68 11.51 -15.87
N GLN A 345 -0.85 11.53 -14.56
CA GLN A 345 0.23 11.17 -13.61
C GLN A 345 0.35 9.67 -13.32
N ARG A 346 -0.62 8.86 -13.75
CA ARG A 346 -0.69 7.42 -13.51
C ARG A 346 -0.96 6.69 -14.84
N GLY A 347 -0.71 5.39 -14.85
CA GLY A 347 -0.98 4.54 -16.01
C GLY A 347 0.08 4.59 -17.10
N LYS A 348 0.05 3.61 -18.01
CA LYS A 348 0.93 3.54 -19.19
C LYS A 348 0.46 4.55 -20.25
N LEU A 349 1.41 5.12 -20.99
CA LEU A 349 1.12 5.98 -22.13
C LEU A 349 1.54 5.24 -23.40
N GLU A 350 0.60 5.06 -24.31
CA GLU A 350 0.84 4.59 -25.67
C GLU A 350 0.91 5.78 -26.62
N LYS A 351 1.85 5.71 -27.56
CA LYS A 351 2.30 6.86 -28.38
C LYS A 351 1.99 6.68 -29.87
N ASP A 352 1.16 5.72 -30.20
CA ASP A 352 0.93 5.28 -31.59
C ASP A 352 -0.07 6.16 -32.34
N GLN A 353 -0.46 7.31 -31.76
CA GLN A 353 -1.47 8.19 -32.32
C GLN A 353 -0.84 9.26 -33.21
N PRO A 354 -1.47 9.60 -34.35
CA PRO A 354 -0.99 10.68 -35.19
C PRO A 354 -1.05 12.03 -34.43
N PRO A 355 -0.21 13.02 -34.82
CA PRO A 355 -0.26 14.36 -34.24
C PRO A 355 -1.67 14.97 -34.36
N CYS A 356 -2.02 15.84 -33.41
CA CYS A 356 -3.31 16.50 -33.41
C CYS A 356 -3.51 17.31 -34.70
N PRO A 357 -4.62 17.16 -35.44
CA PRO A 357 -4.84 17.86 -36.70
C PRO A 357 -4.99 19.38 -36.54
N VAL A 358 -5.33 19.86 -35.33
CA VAL A 358 -5.60 21.29 -35.08
C VAL A 358 -4.38 22.05 -34.55
N CYS A 359 -3.62 21.43 -33.65
CA CYS A 359 -2.49 22.12 -33.00
C CYS A 359 -1.13 21.46 -33.24
N HIS A 360 -1.10 20.38 -34.05
CA HIS A 360 0.08 19.57 -34.37
C HIS A 360 0.83 19.00 -33.17
N ALA A 361 0.30 19.16 -31.95
CA ALA A 361 0.87 18.60 -30.74
C ALA A 361 0.63 17.08 -30.72
N PRO A 362 1.52 16.30 -30.10
CA PRO A 362 1.35 14.86 -29.99
C PRO A 362 0.06 14.44 -29.27
N VAL A 363 -0.47 13.29 -29.66
CA VAL A 363 -1.63 12.66 -29.04
C VAL A 363 -1.15 11.38 -28.36
N VAL A 364 -1.64 11.13 -27.14
CA VAL A 364 -1.26 9.93 -26.38
C VAL A 364 -2.50 9.21 -25.85
N THR A 365 -2.43 7.89 -25.78
CA THR A 365 -3.48 7.07 -25.15
C THR A 365 -3.02 6.69 -23.74
N ALA A 366 -3.83 7.06 -22.74
CA ALA A 366 -3.55 6.75 -21.35
C ALA A 366 -4.32 5.51 -20.90
N ILE A 367 -3.61 4.54 -20.33
CA ILE A 367 -4.16 3.28 -19.82
C ILE A 367 -3.94 3.24 -18.31
N GLU A 368 -5.02 3.38 -17.53
CA GLU A 368 -5.00 3.36 -16.06
C GLU A 368 -5.89 2.24 -15.52
N ALA A 369 -5.44 1.55 -14.47
CA ALA A 369 -6.23 0.51 -13.81
C ALA A 369 -7.54 1.09 -13.25
N GLY A 370 -8.67 0.46 -13.59
CA GLY A 370 -10.01 0.88 -13.14
C GLY A 370 -10.65 1.98 -14.01
N ARG A 371 -10.02 2.38 -15.12
CA ARG A 371 -10.62 3.28 -16.13
C ARG A 371 -10.42 2.72 -17.55
N PRO A 372 -11.39 2.88 -18.45
CA PRO A 372 -11.17 2.52 -19.86
C PRO A 372 -10.07 3.42 -20.45
N PRO A 373 -9.24 2.91 -21.37
CA PRO A 373 -8.23 3.72 -22.06
C PRO A 373 -8.83 4.98 -22.68
N TRP A 374 -8.15 6.12 -22.56
CA TRP A 374 -8.60 7.36 -23.18
C TRP A 374 -7.47 8.07 -23.92
N THR A 375 -7.79 8.57 -25.11
CA THR A 375 -6.89 9.33 -25.95
C THR A 375 -6.96 10.82 -25.60
N LEU A 376 -5.83 11.50 -25.50
CA LEU A 376 -5.77 12.94 -25.27
C LEU A 376 -4.67 13.64 -26.08
N CYS A 377 -4.99 14.83 -26.59
CA CYS A 377 -4.00 15.77 -27.09
C CYS A 377 -3.22 16.36 -25.90
N VAL A 378 -1.89 16.32 -25.95
CA VAL A 378 -1.05 16.78 -24.84
C VAL A 378 -1.19 18.29 -24.60
N ASN A 379 -1.44 19.07 -25.65
CA ASN A 379 -1.66 20.52 -25.53
C ASN A 379 -3.00 20.81 -24.83
N PRO A 380 -3.00 21.40 -23.62
CA PRO A 380 -4.23 21.72 -22.90
C PRO A 380 -5.02 22.86 -23.57
N ASN A 381 -4.34 23.73 -24.32
CA ASN A 381 -4.95 24.88 -24.99
C ASN A 381 -5.43 24.55 -26.41
N CYS A 382 -5.58 23.27 -26.76
CA CYS A 382 -6.07 22.88 -28.08
C CYS A 382 -7.58 23.19 -28.22
N PRO A 383 -8.02 23.90 -29.28
CA PRO A 383 -9.43 24.22 -29.51
C PRO A 383 -10.35 22.99 -29.50
N SER A 384 -9.91 21.89 -30.14
CA SER A 384 -10.66 20.62 -30.18
C SER A 384 -10.89 20.00 -28.79
N ARG A 385 -10.02 20.30 -27.83
CA ARG A 385 -10.17 19.85 -26.45
C ARG A 385 -11.17 20.70 -25.68
N ALA A 386 -11.20 22.02 -25.93
CA ALA A 386 -12.19 22.92 -25.33
C ALA A 386 -13.61 22.57 -25.77
N GLU A 387 -13.79 22.22 -27.04
CA GLU A 387 -15.07 21.73 -27.59
C GLU A 387 -15.47 20.37 -27.01
N ALA A 388 -14.51 19.42 -26.91
CA ALA A 388 -14.75 18.12 -26.29
C ALA A 388 -15.07 18.21 -24.79
N GLU A 389 -14.47 19.16 -24.06
CA GLU A 389 -14.80 19.42 -22.65
C GLU A 389 -16.15 20.09 -22.46
N LYS A 390 -16.53 21.04 -23.34
CA LYS A 390 -17.90 21.61 -23.38
C LYS A 390 -18.95 20.53 -23.63
N ALA A 391 -18.77 19.71 -24.67
CA ALA A 391 -19.70 18.61 -24.99
C ALA A 391 -19.79 17.55 -23.87
N LYS A 392 -18.70 17.31 -23.12
CA LYS A 392 -18.73 16.44 -21.93
C LYS A 392 -19.47 17.08 -20.75
N LYS A 393 -19.30 18.38 -20.51
CA LYS A 393 -20.06 19.11 -19.49
C LYS A 393 -21.56 19.11 -19.82
N GLU A 394 -21.93 19.42 -21.06
CA GLU A 394 -23.32 19.40 -21.53
C GLU A 394 -23.93 18.01 -21.39
N LYS A 395 -23.22 16.93 -21.76
CA LYS A 395 -23.69 15.55 -21.54
C LYS A 395 -23.78 15.18 -20.06
N ALA A 396 -22.89 15.69 -19.20
CA ALA A 396 -22.93 15.43 -17.77
C ALA A 396 -24.08 16.17 -17.08
N GLU A 397 -24.33 17.41 -17.48
CA GLU A 397 -25.46 18.25 -17.06
C GLU A 397 -26.78 17.64 -17.54
N ALA A 398 -26.89 17.26 -18.81
CA ALA A 398 -28.06 16.55 -19.35
C ALA A 398 -28.31 15.20 -18.63
N ARG A 399 -27.26 14.45 -18.27
CA ARG A 399 -27.39 13.20 -17.50
C ARG A 399 -27.77 13.45 -16.03
N ALA A 400 -27.32 14.56 -15.45
CA ALA A 400 -27.69 14.98 -14.10
C ALA A 400 -29.16 15.46 -14.07
N GLU A 401 -29.59 16.23 -15.06
CA GLU A 401 -30.98 16.64 -15.27
C GLU A 401 -31.89 15.45 -15.51
N ALA A 402 -31.51 14.51 -16.40
CA ALA A 402 -32.28 13.29 -16.63
C ALA A 402 -32.41 12.44 -15.34
N LYS A 403 -31.34 12.36 -14.52
CA LYS A 403 -31.41 11.71 -13.20
C LYS A 403 -32.30 12.46 -12.22
N ALA A 404 -32.29 13.79 -12.23
CA ALA A 404 -33.16 14.62 -11.39
C ALA A 404 -34.64 14.51 -11.79
N VAL A 405 -34.93 14.47 -13.10
CA VAL A 405 -36.28 14.24 -13.65
C VAL A 405 -36.75 12.83 -13.32
N ALA A 406 -35.92 11.80 -13.47
CA ALA A 406 -36.24 10.43 -13.07
C ALA A 406 -36.48 10.28 -11.56
N ALA A 407 -35.74 11.02 -10.72
CA ALA A 407 -35.95 11.06 -9.28
C ALA A 407 -37.28 11.77 -8.90
N LYS A 408 -37.66 12.84 -9.61
CA LYS A 408 -38.97 13.51 -9.46
C LYS A 408 -40.13 12.64 -9.95
N ALA A 409 -39.95 11.87 -11.02
CA ALA A 409 -40.93 10.89 -11.52
C ALA A 409 -41.16 9.74 -10.53
N LYS A 410 -40.10 9.22 -9.90
CA LYS A 410 -40.22 8.20 -8.84
C LYS A 410 -40.92 8.74 -7.58
N LYS A 411 -40.67 10.01 -7.19
CA LYS A 411 -41.37 10.67 -6.07
C LYS A 411 -42.86 10.92 -6.36
N SER A 412 -43.23 11.24 -7.61
CA SER A 412 -44.63 11.46 -8.01
C SER A 412 -45.39 10.13 -8.17
N ALA A 413 -44.75 9.07 -8.66
CA ALA A 413 -45.33 7.71 -8.68
C ALA A 413 -45.56 7.14 -7.27
N ALA A 414 -44.65 7.40 -6.32
CA ALA A 414 -44.84 7.06 -4.90
C ALA A 414 -46.01 7.84 -4.25
N ARG A 415 -46.23 9.10 -4.68
CA ARG A 415 -47.34 9.95 -4.20
C ARG A 415 -48.69 9.59 -4.83
N ALA A 416 -48.71 9.03 -6.04
CA ALA A 416 -49.92 8.53 -6.70
C ALA A 416 -50.42 7.19 -6.11
N LYS A 417 -49.52 6.28 -5.73
CA LYS A 417 -49.90 5.05 -5.01
C LYS A 417 -50.40 5.29 -3.57
N GLY A 418 -50.05 6.42 -2.95
CA GLY A 418 -50.57 6.83 -1.64
C GLY A 418 -51.96 7.47 -1.65
N LYS A 419 -52.53 7.81 -2.83
CA LYS A 419 -53.82 8.53 -2.93
C LYS A 419 -55.02 7.69 -3.40
N SER A 420 -54.83 6.40 -3.72
CA SER A 420 -55.95 5.48 -4.03
C SER A 420 -56.39 4.59 -2.86
N ALA A 421 -55.83 4.74 -1.65
CA ALA A 421 -56.24 4.00 -0.46
C ALA A 421 -57.12 4.81 0.52
N ALA A 422 -57.59 6.00 0.12
CA ALA A 422 -58.35 6.88 1.02
C ALA A 422 -59.45 7.67 0.29
N LYS A 423 -60.40 6.97 -0.34
CA LYS A 423 -61.80 7.44 -0.49
C LYS A 423 -62.68 6.41 -1.21
N LYS A 424 -63.35 5.56 -0.42
CA LYS A 424 -64.77 5.23 -0.62
C LYS A 424 -65.29 4.63 0.69
N GLY A 425 -65.93 5.49 1.48
CA GLY A 425 -66.71 5.09 2.64
C GLY A 425 -68.15 4.83 2.25
N SER A 426 -68.69 3.75 2.84
CA SER A 426 -70.05 3.58 3.37
C SER A 426 -71.28 3.71 2.47
N LYS A 427 -72.04 2.60 2.34
CA LYS A 427 -73.50 2.62 2.55
C LYS A 427 -74.07 1.23 2.90
N ARG A 428 -74.39 1.08 4.19
CA ARG A 428 -75.55 0.45 4.88
C ARG A 428 -76.29 -0.81 4.33
N THR A 429 -76.78 -1.55 5.34
CA THR A 429 -77.86 -2.59 5.41
C THR A 429 -77.46 -4.00 4.96
N GLY A 430 -77.77 -5.10 5.64
CA GLY A 430 -78.53 -5.41 6.87
C GLY A 430 -78.47 -6.93 7.11
N SER A 431 -79.09 -7.39 8.20
CA SER A 431 -79.38 -8.78 8.61
C SER A 431 -78.28 -9.67 9.26
N ALA A 432 -78.59 -10.08 10.49
CA ALA A 432 -78.06 -11.17 11.31
C ALA A 432 -78.51 -12.56 10.75
N PRO A 433 -78.22 -13.75 11.33
CA PRO A 433 -77.83 -14.03 12.72
C PRO A 433 -76.81 -15.18 13.00
N ALA A 434 -76.50 -15.34 14.31
CA ALA A 434 -76.21 -16.57 15.07
C ALA A 434 -74.92 -17.38 14.73
N SER A 435 -74.19 -18.01 15.66
CA SER A 435 -74.19 -18.11 17.13
C SER A 435 -73.00 -18.99 17.56
N GLY A 436 -72.49 -18.80 18.80
CA GLY A 436 -71.65 -19.79 19.51
C GLY A 436 -70.27 -19.24 19.89
N ARG A 437 -70.14 -18.54 21.04
CA ARG A 437 -69.67 -19.05 22.36
C ARG A 437 -68.17 -19.42 22.36
N ALA A 438 -67.33 -18.99 23.31
CA ALA A 438 -67.51 -18.22 24.53
C ALA A 438 -66.15 -17.74 25.10
N ALA A 439 -66.23 -16.64 25.87
CA ALA A 439 -65.47 -16.19 27.06
C ALA A 439 -63.91 -16.27 27.09
N VAL A 440 -63.11 -15.18 27.25
CA VAL A 440 -63.04 -14.11 28.31
C VAL A 440 -62.57 -14.68 29.67
N PRO A 441 -61.83 -13.98 30.59
CA PRO A 441 -61.12 -12.68 30.57
C PRO A 441 -59.70 -12.60 31.22
N ARG A 442 -59.03 -11.46 30.95
CA ARG A 442 -58.33 -10.47 31.85
C ARG A 442 -57.84 -10.85 33.26
N ARG A 443 -56.70 -10.24 33.64
CA ARG A 443 -56.53 -9.22 34.72
C ARG A 443 -55.12 -8.58 34.62
N ARG A 444 -54.97 -7.26 34.42
CA ARG A 444 -54.87 -6.12 35.39
C ARG A 444 -53.64 -6.20 36.31
N LYS A 445 -52.64 -5.33 36.10
CA LYS A 445 -52.38 -4.00 36.72
C LYS A 445 -51.92 -4.07 38.19
N ALA A 446 -50.72 -3.57 38.46
CA ALA A 446 -50.44 -2.66 39.58
C ALA A 446 -49.09 -1.92 39.35
N ALA A 447 -49.05 -0.69 39.84
CA ALA A 447 -47.94 0.27 39.79
C ALA A 447 -47.51 0.61 41.24
N ALA A 448 -46.51 1.48 41.36
CA ALA A 448 -45.95 2.11 42.58
C ALA A 448 -44.85 1.27 43.27
N SER A 449 -43.78 1.81 43.85
CA SER A 449 -43.40 3.18 44.23
C SER A 449 -41.89 3.26 44.51
N THR A 450 -41.40 4.49 44.46
CA THR A 450 -40.17 5.11 45.01
C THR A 450 -39.55 4.47 46.27
N GLU A 451 -38.21 4.45 46.35
CA GLU A 451 -37.46 5.12 47.43
C GLU A 451 -35.95 5.23 47.15
N SER A 452 -35.36 6.25 47.78
CA SER A 452 -34.01 6.78 47.65
C SER A 452 -33.13 6.29 48.81
N ALA A 453 -31.85 5.99 48.57
CA ALA A 453 -30.83 6.10 49.61
C ALA A 453 -29.41 6.21 49.03
N ALA A 454 -28.60 6.99 49.75
CA ALA A 454 -27.31 7.53 49.40
C ALA A 454 -26.11 6.55 49.48
N ARG A 455 -25.04 6.97 48.77
CA ARG A 455 -23.58 6.82 49.03
C ARG A 455 -23.16 6.69 50.52
N PRO A 456 -21.87 6.39 50.90
CA PRO A 456 -20.61 6.41 50.10
C PRO A 456 -19.53 5.33 50.40
N ARG A 457 -18.47 5.36 49.56
CA ARG A 457 -17.02 5.12 49.80
C ARG A 457 -16.54 3.82 50.49
N ARG A 458 -15.70 3.08 49.75
CA ARG A 458 -14.27 2.93 50.06
C ARG A 458 -13.46 2.90 48.77
#